data_AF-A0A2H0V7A9-F1
#
_entry.id   AF-A0A2H0V7A9-F1
#
_cell.length_a   1.000
_cell.length_b   1.000
_cell.length_c   1.000
_cell.angle_alpha   90.00
_cell.angle_beta   90.00
_cell.angle_gamma   90.00
#
_symmetry.space_group_name_H-M   'P 1'
#
loop_
_entity.id
_entity.type
_entity.pdbx_description
1 polymer ?
#
loop_
_entity_poly.entity_id
_entity_poly.type
_entity_poly.pdbx_seq_one_letter_code
_entity_poly.pdbx_strand_id
1 'polypeptide(L)' 'MEIKELKNKSNSDLHALLSQKRESVRELRFKDANKQLKDVRDIREAKKDIAKILTLLNRNHDTATVKQEEKINK' A
#
# COMPACT_ATOMS: atom_id res chain seq x y z
N MET A 1 -3.26 9.92 -0.92
CA MET A 1 -3.15 9.78 0.56
C MET A 1 -1.86 10.38 1.12
N GLU A 2 -1.90 10.96 2.32
CA GLU A 2 -0.71 11.39 3.07
C GLU A 2 -0.08 10.23 3.85
N ILE A 3 1.25 10.23 3.97
CA ILE A 3 2.01 9.17 4.65
C ILE A 3 1.78 9.20 6.17
N LYS A 4 1.43 10.36 6.74
CA LYS A 4 1.20 10.54 8.18
C LYS A 4 0.01 9.72 8.67
N GLU A 5 -1.10 9.73 7.95
CA GLU A 5 -2.31 8.99 8.31
C GLU A 5 -2.11 7.47 8.25
N LEU A 6 -1.29 7.01 7.30
CA LEU A 6 -0.97 5.59 7.14
C LEU A 6 -0.08 5.05 8.26
N LYS A 7 0.71 5.90 8.94
CA LYS A 7 1.56 5.49 10.06
C LYS A 7 0.77 5.18 11.33
N ASN A 8 -0.42 5.78 11.50
CA ASN A 8 -1.23 5.61 12.70
C ASN A 8 -2.14 4.37 12.63
N LYS A 9 -2.24 3.72 11.48
CA LYS A 9 -3.07 2.52 11.28
C LYS A 9 -2.32 1.26 11.71
N SER A 10 -3.06 0.25 12.15
CA SER A 10 -2.47 -1.05 12.46
C SER A 10 -1.98 -1.77 11.19
N ASN A 11 -1.07 -2.73 11.34
CA ASN A 11 -0.63 -3.56 10.20
C ASN A 11 -1.81 -4.28 9.53
N SER A 12 -2.81 -4.74 10.32
CA SER A 12 -4.02 -5.38 9.79
C SER A 12 -4.82 -4.42 8.91
N ASP A 13 -5.03 -3.19 9.37
CA ASP A 13 -5.76 -2.17 8.61
C ASP A 13 -5.01 -1.75 7.34
N LEU A 14 -3.68 -1.72 7.39
CA LEU A 14 -2.86 -1.48 6.20
C LEU A 14 -3.00 -2.59 5.16
N HIS A 15 -3.07 -3.86 5.58
CA HIS A 15 -3.34 -4.97 4.67
C HIS A 15 -4.75 -4.93 4.09
N ALA A 16 -5.77 -4.60 4.90
CA ALA A 16 -7.14 -4.43 4.42
C ALA A 16 -7.23 -3.29 3.39
N LEU A 17 -6.62 -2.13 3.68
CA LEU A 17 -6.59 -0.98 2.79
C LEU A 17 -5.82 -1.29 1.49
N LEU A 18 -4.73 -2.05 1.58
CA LEU A 18 -3.97 -2.51 0.42
C LEU A 18 -4.85 -3.37 -0.51
N SER A 19 -5.65 -4.28 0.06
CA SER A 19 -6.58 -5.11 -0.70
C SER A 19 -7.62 -4.26 -1.42
N GLN A 20 -8.27 -3.34 -0.71
CA GLN A 20 -9.27 -2.44 -1.27
C GLN A 20 -8.71 -1.58 -2.42
N LYS A 21 -7.50 -1.02 -2.25
CA LYS A 21 -6.85 -0.20 -3.28
C LYS A 21 -6.46 -1.02 -4.52
N ARG A 22 -6.04 -2.28 -4.34
CA ARG A 22 -5.77 -3.18 -5.47
C ARG A 22 -7.04 -3.50 -6.26
N GLU A 23 -8.15 -3.72 -5.58
CA GLU A 23 -9.45 -3.96 -6.23
C GLU A 23 -9.92 -2.72 -7.00
N SER A 24 -9.80 -1.53 -6.41
CA SER A 24 -10.09 -0.27 -7.11
C SER A 24 -9.23 -0.09 -8.38
N VAL A 25 -7.94 -0.42 -8.34
CA VAL A 25 -7.09 -0.41 -9.55
C VAL A 25 -7.57 -1.41 -10.59
N ARG A 26 -8.05 -2.59 -10.18
CA ARG A 26 -8.61 -3.60 -11.09
C ARG A 26 -9.85 -3.05 -11.79
N GLU A 27 -10.80 -2.48 -11.03
CA GLU A 27 -12.01 -1.85 -11.60
C GLU A 27 -11.67 -0.71 -12.56
N LEU A 28 -10.74 0.16 -12.18
CA LEU A 28 -10.31 1.27 -13.04
C LEU A 28 -9.68 0.76 -14.34
N ARG A 29 -8.89 -0.33 -14.29
CA ARG A 29 -8.34 -0.97 -15.49
C ARG A 29 -9.43 -1.57 -16.39
N PHE A 30 -10.48 -2.15 -15.80
CA PHE A 30 -11.62 -2.65 -16.59
C PHE A 30 -12.37 -1.50 -17.27
N LYS A 31 -12.60 -0.40 -16.56
CA LYS A 31 -13.22 0.81 -17.13
C LYS A 31 -12.36 1.44 -18.24
N ASP A 32 -11.04 1.44 -18.07
CA ASP A 32 -10.07 1.90 -19.06
C ASP A 32 -10.08 1.02 -20.32
N ALA A 33 -10.11 -0.31 -20.16
CA ALA A 33 -10.22 -1.26 -21.27
C ALA A 33 -11.50 -1.05 -22.09
N ASN A 34 -12.60 -0.66 -21.45
CA ASN A 34 -13.86 -0.31 -22.10
C ASN A 34 -13.87 1.13 -22.67
N LYS A 35 -12.76 1.89 -22.58
CA LYS A 35 -12.65 3.31 -22.97
C LYS A 35 -13.68 4.23 -22.30
N GLN A 36 -14.20 3.83 -21.15
CA GLN A 36 -15.18 4.59 -20.38
C GLN A 36 -14.53 5.45 -19.28
N LEU A 37 -13.20 5.38 -19.15
CA LEU A 37 -12.48 6.11 -18.13
C LEU A 37 -12.21 7.55 -18.57
N LYS A 38 -12.83 8.51 -17.88
CA LYS A 38 -12.59 9.94 -18.09
C LYS A 38 -11.23 10.40 -17.54
N ASP A 39 -10.85 9.88 -16.37
CA ASP A 39 -9.65 10.31 -15.66
C ASP A 39 -8.64 9.17 -15.48
N VAL A 40 -7.66 9.11 -16.38
CA VAL A 40 -6.55 8.14 -16.33
C VAL A 40 -5.63 8.39 -15.12
N ARG A 41 -5.68 9.60 -14.53
CA ARG A 41 -4.86 10.00 -13.38
C ARG A 41 -5.20 9.19 -12.13
N ASP A 42 -6.44 8.76 -11.97
CA ASP A 42 -6.90 7.99 -10.81
C ASP A 42 -6.14 6.66 -10.67
N ILE A 43 -5.84 6.01 -11.79
CA ILE A 43 -5.02 4.78 -11.80
C ILE A 43 -3.61 5.07 -11.26
N ARG A 44 -3.03 6.21 -11.66
CA ARG A 44 -1.68 6.60 -11.22
C ARG A 44 -1.67 6.95 -9.72
N GLU A 45 -2.69 7.64 -9.23
CA GLU A 45 -2.82 7.99 -7.82
C GLU A 45 -3.05 6.75 -6.94
N ALA A 46 -3.95 5.86 -7.35
CA ALA A 46 -4.19 4.60 -6.65
C ALA A 46 -2.92 3.73 -6.59
N LYS A 47 -2.13 3.67 -7.66
CA LYS A 47 -0.81 3.00 -7.66
C LYS A 47 0.18 3.65 -6.69
N LYS A 48 0.23 4.99 -6.62
CA LYS A 48 1.10 5.70 -5.66
C LYS A 48 0.68 5.42 -4.21
N ASP A 49 -0.61 5.35 -3.94
CA ASP A 49 -1.12 5.02 -2.60
C ASP A 49 -0.74 3.57 -2.20
N ILE A 50 -0.86 2.61 -3.12
CA ILE A 50 -0.40 1.22 -2.90
C ILE A 50 1.10 1.18 -2.57
N ALA A 51 1.93 1.90 -3.33
CA ALA A 51 3.37 1.95 -3.11
C ALA A 51 3.71 2.47 -1.70
N LYS A 52 3.06 3.57 -1.27
CA LYS A 52 3.24 4.13 0.08
C LYS A 52 2.89 3.13 1.18
N ILE A 53 1.79 2.39 1.03
CA ILE A 53 1.35 1.36 1.99
C ILE A 53 2.40 0.24 2.09
N LEU A 54 2.87 -0.26 0.94
CA LEU A 54 3.89 -1.31 0.89
C LEU A 54 5.21 -0.86 1.51
N THR A 55 5.65 0.38 1.25
CA THR A 55 6.86 0.93 1.87
C THR A 55 6.75 0.98 3.40
N LEU A 56 5.59 1.36 3.94
CA LEU A 56 5.37 1.37 5.38
C LEU A 56 5.38 -0.03 5.99
N LEU A 57 4.73 -0.99 5.33
CA LEU A 57 4.73 -2.39 5.75
C LEU A 57 6.16 -2.97 5.74
N ASN A 58 6.94 -2.70 4.70
CA ASN A 58 8.33 -3.16 4.62
C ASN A 58 9.20 -2.55 5.72
N ARG A 59 9.04 -1.24 5.98
CA ARG A 59 9.78 -0.58 7.06
C ARG A 59 9.46 -1.16 8.44
N ASN A 60 8.22 -1.60 8.66
CA ASN A 60 7.83 -2.30 9.89
C ASN A 60 8.42 -3.71 9.97
N HIS A 61 8.60 -4.39 8.83
CA HIS A 61 9.26 -5.69 8.75
C HIS A 61 10.78 -5.56 9.02
N ASP A 62 11.45 -4.60 8.40
CA ASP A 62 12.89 -4.36 8.56
C ASP A 62 13.26 -4.01 10.02
N THR A 63 12.38 -3.30 10.74
CA THR A 63 12.60 -3.03 12.17
C THR A 63 12.35 -4.26 13.07
N ALA A 64 11.63 -5.27 12.58
CA ALA A 64 11.42 -6.53 13.29
C ALA A 64 12.58 -7.52 13.07
N THR A 65 13.16 -7.56 11.87
CA THR A 65 14.31 -8.42 11.55
C THR A 65 15.57 -7.98 12.27
N VAL A 66 15.87 -6.67 12.30
CA VAL A 66 17.04 -6.12 13.02
C VAL A 66 17.00 -6.45 14.53
N LYS A 67 15.81 -6.46 15.14
CA LYS A 67 15.64 -6.82 16.58
C LYS A 67 15.80 -8.31 16.88
N GLN A 68 15.66 -9.18 15.88
CA GLN A 68 15.89 -10.61 16.04
C GLN A 68 17.39 -10.94 15.92
N GLU A 69 18.09 -10.27 15.00
CA GLU A 69 19.54 -10.43 14.82
C GLU A 69 20.35 -9.97 16.05
N GLU A 70 19.95 -8.88 16.71
CA GLU A 70 20.60 -8.39 17.94
C GLU A 70 20.43 -9.33 19.15
N LYS A 71 19.39 -10.17 19.17
CA LYS A 71 19.15 -11.14 20.25
C LYS A 71 19.90 -12.46 20.06
N ILE A 72 20.28 -12.78 18.83
CA ILE A 72 21.00 -14.02 18.51
C ILE A 72 22.52 -13.84 18.75
N ASN A 73 23.01 -12.61 18.65
CA ASN A 73 24.43 -12.26 18.88
C ASN A 73 24.76 -11.81 20.32
N LYS A 74 23.87 -12.07 21.29
CA LYS A 74 24.08 -11.76 22.71
C LYS A 74 23.91 -13.01 23.56
#